data_AF-A0A7Z9SDE7-F1
#
_entry.id   AF-A0A7Z9SDE7-F1
#
_cell.length_a   1.000
_cell.length_b   1.000
_cell.length_c   1.000
_cell.angle_alpha   90.00
_cell.angle_beta   90.00
_cell.angle_gamma   90.00
#
_symmetry.space_group_name_H-M   'P 1'
#
loop_
_entity.id
_entity.type
_entity.pdbx_description
1 polymer ?
#
loop_
_entity_poly.entity_id
_entity_poly.type
_entity_poly.pdbx_seq_one_letter_code
_entity_poly.pdbx_strand_id
1 'polypeptide(L)'
;MQKKTKENLIDLSSEENGGSVLLASDEFFAPKENLLKKGRGEFIPDKYTELGKWMDGWETRRRRKKGHDWCLIRLGKPGVIKTIDIDTNHFVGNHPTQTSVDACQMPYYSSMGELISEKCDWIEILTQSGLKGDSQNLFTINDDQVFTHLRL
;
A
#
# COMPACT_ATOMS: atom_id res chain seq x y z
N MET A 1 -29.86 9.33 -15.32
CA MET A 1 -28.78 8.59 -14.63
C MET A 1 -27.95 9.59 -13.86
N GLN A 2 -27.92 9.47 -12.53
CA GLN A 2 -27.24 10.41 -11.64
C GLN A 2 -25.72 10.37 -11.88
N LYS A 3 -25.11 11.53 -12.14
CA LYS A 3 -23.67 11.73 -12.06
C LYS A 3 -23.24 11.48 -10.61
N LYS A 4 -22.48 10.41 -10.36
CA LYS A 4 -21.80 10.23 -9.08
C LYS A 4 -20.91 11.46 -8.86
N THR A 5 -21.21 12.24 -7.82
CA THR A 5 -20.34 13.29 -7.30
C THR A 5 -18.97 12.67 -7.07
N LYS A 6 -17.96 13.18 -7.79
CA LYS A 6 -16.56 12.90 -7.55
C LYS A 6 -16.29 13.45 -6.15
N GLU A 7 -16.31 12.60 -5.13
CA GLU A 7 -15.90 13.02 -3.80
C GLU A 7 -14.47 13.55 -3.91
N ASN A 8 -14.22 14.77 -3.43
CA ASN A 8 -12.88 15.33 -3.32
C ASN A 8 -12.13 14.60 -2.19
N LEU A 9 -11.82 13.32 -2.42
CA LEU A 9 -11.03 12.52 -1.50
C LEU A 9 -9.58 13.00 -1.53
N ILE A 10 -8.95 12.95 -0.36
CA ILE A 10 -7.52 13.21 -0.19
C ILE A 10 -6.84 11.86 -0.04
N ASP A 11 -5.71 11.66 -0.71
CA ASP A 11 -4.87 10.50 -0.49
C ASP A 11 -4.13 10.63 0.86
N LEU A 12 -4.66 9.99 1.89
CA LEU A 12 -4.08 9.98 3.23
C LEU A 12 -2.74 9.23 3.30
N SER A 13 -2.45 8.37 2.33
CA SER A 13 -1.23 7.56 2.29
C SER A 13 -0.08 8.29 1.60
N SER A 14 -0.37 9.25 0.73
CA SER A 14 0.64 10.01 -0.02
C SER A 14 1.68 10.67 0.89
N GLU A 15 2.94 10.60 0.48
CA GLU A 15 4.04 11.31 1.14
C GLU A 15 3.84 12.84 1.11
N GLU A 16 3.19 13.39 0.07
CA GLU A 16 2.88 14.84 -0.02
C GLU A 16 1.90 15.27 1.09
N ASN A 17 1.12 14.33 1.63
CA ASN A 17 0.20 14.56 2.74
C ASN A 17 0.76 14.10 4.10
N GLY A 18 2.04 13.69 4.15
CA GLY A 18 2.74 13.24 5.35
C GLY A 18 2.65 11.74 5.63
N GLY A 19 2.10 10.96 4.70
CA GLY A 19 2.11 9.51 4.79
C GLY A 19 3.52 8.94 4.70
N SER A 20 3.76 7.79 5.34
CA SER A 20 5.09 7.21 5.42
C SER A 20 5.00 5.70 5.53
N VAL A 21 5.85 5.01 4.78
CA VAL A 21 6.05 3.58 4.98
C VAL A 21 7.04 3.37 6.12
N LEU A 22 6.63 2.59 7.12
CA LEU A 22 7.41 2.37 8.33
C LEU A 22 8.29 1.12 8.24
N LEU A 23 7.75 0.04 7.68
CA LEU A 23 8.42 -1.26 7.60
C LEU A 23 7.80 -2.11 6.49
N ALA A 24 8.60 -2.97 5.89
CA ALA A 24 8.12 -4.02 5.01
C ALA A 24 8.81 -5.34 5.32
N SER A 25 8.22 -6.45 4.90
CA SER A 25 8.79 -7.78 5.07
C SER A 25 10.05 -8.02 4.23
N ASP A 26 10.13 -7.38 3.06
CA ASP A 26 11.22 -7.48 2.09
C ASP A 26 11.18 -6.25 1.17
N GLU A 27 12.34 -5.81 0.66
CA GLU A 27 12.46 -4.66 -0.25
C GLU A 27 13.60 -4.87 -1.24
N PHE A 28 13.81 -6.12 -1.63
CA PHE A 28 15.04 -6.51 -2.28
C PHE A 28 15.24 -5.86 -3.66
N PHE A 29 14.20 -5.76 -4.48
CA PHE A 29 14.35 -5.24 -5.85
C PHE A 29 14.02 -3.75 -5.94
N ALA A 30 13.01 -3.29 -5.20
CA ALA A 30 12.62 -1.89 -5.19
C ALA A 30 12.08 -1.46 -3.82
N PRO A 31 12.38 -0.23 -3.37
CA PRO A 31 12.10 0.25 -2.02
C PRO A 31 10.60 0.50 -1.78
N LYS A 32 10.12 0.19 -0.57
CA LYS A 32 8.72 0.32 -0.18
C LYS A 32 8.20 1.75 -0.25
N GLU A 33 9.08 2.75 -0.05
CA GLU A 33 8.74 4.17 -0.05
C GLU A 33 8.16 4.63 -1.40
N ASN A 34 8.49 3.95 -2.50
CA ASN A 34 7.94 4.27 -3.81
C ASN A 34 6.40 4.11 -3.87
N LEU A 35 5.79 3.30 -3.00
CA LEU A 35 4.33 3.13 -2.95
C LEU A 35 3.57 4.43 -2.72
N LEU A 36 4.16 5.39 -2.00
CA LEU A 36 3.47 6.59 -1.53
C LEU A 36 3.85 7.85 -2.32
N LYS A 37 4.69 7.70 -3.35
CA LYS A 37 5.11 8.78 -4.22
C LYS A 37 3.97 9.26 -5.10
N LYS A 38 4.08 10.51 -5.54
CA LYS A 38 3.12 11.11 -6.46
C LYS A 38 3.10 10.38 -7.81
N GLY A 39 1.90 10.08 -8.30
CA GLY A 39 1.71 9.53 -9.65
C GLY A 39 1.54 8.01 -9.64
N ARG A 40 1.76 7.37 -10.80
CA ARG A 40 1.54 5.93 -11.00
C ARG A 40 2.85 5.13 -11.13
N GLY A 41 3.98 5.75 -10.79
CA GLY A 41 5.31 5.21 -11.07
C GLY A 41 5.79 5.45 -12.51
N GLU A 42 7.09 5.64 -12.67
CA GLU A 42 7.77 5.79 -13.96
C GLU A 42 8.45 4.49 -14.42
N PHE A 43 8.45 4.23 -15.72
CA PHE A 43 9.26 3.19 -16.34
C PHE A 43 10.37 3.80 -17.19
N ILE A 44 11.62 3.48 -16.84
CA ILE A 44 12.80 3.91 -17.58
C ILE A 44 13.44 2.65 -18.22
N PRO A 45 13.30 2.43 -19.54
CA PRO A 45 13.64 1.17 -20.19
C PRO A 45 15.05 0.64 -19.90
N ASP A 46 16.04 1.52 -19.93
CA ASP A 46 17.47 1.18 -19.83
C ASP A 46 18.09 1.50 -18.46
N LYS A 47 17.25 1.66 -17.42
CA LYS A 47 17.71 1.91 -16.05
C LYS A 47 17.73 0.62 -15.23
N TYR A 48 18.88 0.37 -14.63
CA TYR A 48 19.14 -0.81 -13.81
C TYR A 48 19.74 -0.41 -12.47
N THR A 49 19.50 -1.23 -11.46
CA THR A 49 20.21 -1.24 -10.18
C THR A 49 21.16 -2.44 -10.16
N GLU A 50 21.96 -2.57 -9.11
CA GLU A 50 22.79 -3.77 -8.91
C GLU A 50 21.98 -5.06 -8.75
N LEU A 51 20.67 -4.94 -8.47
CA LEU A 51 19.77 -6.05 -8.17
C LEU A 51 18.83 -6.38 -9.33
N GLY A 52 18.84 -5.61 -10.42
CA GLY A 52 18.01 -5.87 -11.59
C GLY A 52 17.53 -4.60 -12.28
N LYS A 53 16.39 -4.69 -12.96
CA LYS A 53 15.76 -3.52 -13.59
C LYS A 53 15.28 -2.57 -12.50
N TRP A 54 15.49 -1.27 -12.70
CA TRP A 54 14.96 -0.27 -11.78
C TRP A 54 13.44 -0.18 -11.93
N MET A 55 12.71 -0.21 -10.81
CA MET A 55 11.27 -0.08 -10.75
C MET A 55 10.86 1.07 -9.83
N ASP A 56 9.91 1.87 -10.27
CA ASP A 56 9.26 2.91 -9.46
C ASP A 56 8.02 2.35 -8.75
N GLY A 57 8.29 1.43 -7.83
CA GLY A 57 7.30 0.75 -7.00
C GLY A 57 7.99 -0.04 -5.91
N TRP A 58 7.25 -0.89 -5.21
CA TRP A 58 7.79 -1.82 -4.23
C TRP A 58 7.86 -3.22 -4.82
N GLU A 59 9.03 -3.86 -4.78
CA GLU A 59 9.23 -5.19 -5.34
C GLU A 59 10.07 -6.08 -4.41
N THR A 60 9.51 -7.24 -4.08
CA THR A 60 10.10 -8.24 -3.19
C THR A 60 10.67 -9.44 -3.93
N ARG A 61 11.50 -10.22 -3.25
CA ARG A 61 11.93 -11.54 -3.75
C ARG A 61 10.74 -12.48 -3.87
N ARG A 62 10.76 -13.31 -4.92
CA ARG A 62 9.81 -14.43 -5.04
C ARG A 62 9.83 -15.32 -3.81
N ARG A 63 8.71 -15.34 -3.08
CA ARG A 63 8.54 -16.19 -1.91
C ARG A 63 8.35 -17.65 -2.32
N ARG A 64 9.10 -18.55 -1.68
CA ARG A 64 8.98 -20.03 -1.85
C ARG A 64 8.43 -20.74 -0.62
N LYS A 65 8.01 -19.97 0.39
CA LYS A 65 7.44 -20.44 1.66
C LYS A 65 6.04 -19.86 1.81
N LYS A 66 5.23 -20.46 2.68
CA LYS A 66 3.89 -19.94 3.02
C LYS A 66 3.96 -18.51 3.59
N GLY A 67 2.83 -17.81 3.50
CA GLY A 67 2.67 -16.41 3.93
C GLY A 67 2.67 -15.44 2.76
N HIS A 68 2.64 -14.15 3.09
CA HIS A 68 2.61 -13.03 2.17
C HIS A 68 3.71 -12.02 2.54
N ASP A 69 4.09 -11.20 1.58
CA ASP A 69 4.84 -9.99 1.87
C ASP A 69 3.87 -8.90 2.33
N TRP A 70 4.33 -8.03 3.23
CA TRP A 70 3.50 -7.01 3.83
C TRP A 70 4.26 -5.70 3.99
N CYS A 71 3.49 -4.62 4.10
CA CYS A 71 4.01 -3.26 4.23
C CYS A 71 3.18 -2.46 5.25
N LEU A 72 3.83 -1.92 6.28
CA LEU A 72 3.22 -1.07 7.29
C LEU A 72 3.33 0.39 6.89
N ILE A 73 2.17 1.04 6.80
CA ILE A 73 2.03 2.43 6.35
C ILE A 73 1.40 3.24 7.48
N ARG A 74 1.98 4.38 7.81
CA ARG A 74 1.30 5.41 8.62
C ARG A 74 0.69 6.43 7.69
N LEU A 75 -0.59 6.70 7.88
CA LEU A 75 -1.29 7.77 7.16
C LEU A 75 -0.76 9.13 7.59
N GLY A 76 -0.77 10.11 6.68
CA GLY A 76 -0.34 11.47 7.01
C GLY A 76 -1.22 12.13 8.06
N LYS A 77 -2.50 11.76 8.11
CA LYS A 77 -3.47 12.18 9.14
C LYS A 77 -4.43 11.03 9.44
N PRO A 78 -5.00 10.97 10.67
CA PRO A 78 -6.12 10.10 10.94
C PRO A 78 -7.29 10.40 9.99
N GLY A 79 -7.91 9.37 9.44
CA GLY A 79 -9.06 9.58 8.55
C GLY A 79 -9.86 8.32 8.26
N VAL A 80 -11.02 8.53 7.64
CA VAL A 80 -11.91 7.45 7.18
C VAL A 80 -11.51 7.06 5.76
N ILE A 81 -11.29 5.77 5.54
CA ILE A 81 -10.85 5.26 4.24
C ILE A 81 -12.09 4.91 3.42
N LYS A 82 -12.27 5.59 2.29
CA LYS A 82 -13.40 5.35 1.36
C LYS A 82 -13.01 4.58 0.11
N THR A 83 -11.76 4.70 -0.31
CA THR A 83 -11.24 4.00 -1.48
C THR A 83 -9.77 3.69 -1.25
N ILE A 84 -9.35 2.53 -1.73
CA ILE A 84 -7.94 2.13 -1.82
C ILE A 84 -7.65 1.88 -3.31
N ASP A 85 -6.54 2.44 -3.80
CA ASP A 85 -5.98 2.12 -5.12
C ASP A 85 -4.69 1.33 -4.94
N ILE A 86 -4.66 0.11 -5.45
CA ILE A 86 -3.43 -0.70 -5.50
C ILE A 86 -3.00 -0.75 -6.97
N ASP A 87 -2.16 0.22 -7.33
CA ASP A 87 -1.69 0.37 -8.70
C ASP A 87 -0.49 -0.55 -8.98
N THR A 88 -0.67 -1.45 -9.93
CA THR A 88 0.36 -2.40 -10.38
C THR A 88 1.01 -1.94 -11.70
N ASN A 89 0.93 -0.64 -12.01
CA ASN A 89 1.52 -0.03 -13.20
C ASN A 89 2.96 -0.53 -13.42
N HIS A 90 3.26 -0.97 -14.65
CA HIS A 90 4.54 -1.56 -15.05
C HIS A 90 4.90 -2.94 -14.46
N PHE A 91 4.10 -3.49 -13.53
CA PHE A 91 4.24 -4.86 -13.03
C PHE A 91 3.36 -5.84 -13.82
N VAL A 92 3.74 -6.13 -15.06
CA VAL A 92 2.90 -6.92 -15.99
C VAL A 92 2.86 -8.41 -15.63
N GLY A 93 4.02 -9.01 -15.33
CA GLY A 93 4.17 -10.46 -15.08
C GLY A 93 4.57 -10.85 -13.66
N ASN A 94 4.93 -9.87 -12.83
CA ASN A 94 5.42 -10.03 -11.46
C ASN A 94 4.56 -9.30 -10.42
N HIS A 95 3.38 -8.78 -10.80
CA HIS A 95 2.44 -8.23 -9.82
C HIS A 95 1.96 -9.30 -8.83
N PRO A 96 1.61 -8.92 -7.60
CA PRO A 96 0.93 -9.81 -6.68
C PRO A 96 -0.42 -10.25 -7.26
N THR A 97 -0.77 -11.53 -7.12
CA THR A 97 -2.05 -12.05 -7.63
C THR A 97 -3.23 -11.64 -6.76
N GLN A 98 -2.99 -11.43 -5.47
CA GLN A 98 -4.00 -11.06 -4.48
C GLN A 98 -3.43 -10.09 -3.46
N THR A 99 -4.30 -9.34 -2.82
CA THR A 99 -3.99 -8.37 -1.76
C THR A 99 -5.12 -8.34 -0.74
N SER A 100 -4.80 -7.92 0.48
CA SER A 100 -5.73 -7.58 1.54
C SER A 100 -5.19 -6.33 2.24
N VAL A 101 -6.03 -5.60 2.95
CA VAL A 101 -5.56 -4.46 3.76
C VAL A 101 -6.21 -4.53 5.12
N ASP A 102 -5.37 -4.52 6.15
CA ASP A 102 -5.78 -4.27 7.52
C ASP A 102 -5.53 -2.81 7.88
N ALA A 103 -6.32 -2.28 8.80
CA ALA A 103 -6.13 -0.96 9.36
C ALA A 103 -6.22 -0.99 10.89
N CYS A 104 -5.57 -0.04 11.54
CA CYS A 104 -5.69 0.14 12.98
C CYS A 104 -5.68 1.61 13.37
N GLN A 105 -6.14 1.87 14.59
CA GLN A 105 -6.02 3.18 15.23
C GLN A 105 -5.03 3.10 16.39
N MET A 106 -3.84 3.63 16.15
CA MET A 106 -2.76 3.74 17.13
C MET A 106 -2.30 5.20 17.24
N PRO A 107 -1.72 5.60 18.39
CA PRO A 107 -1.03 6.88 18.51
C PRO A 107 -0.04 7.12 17.36
N TYR A 108 0.04 8.35 16.88
CA TYR A 108 0.82 8.68 15.68
C TYR A 108 2.34 8.41 15.83
N TYR A 109 2.84 8.45 17.06
CA TYR A 109 4.24 8.18 17.42
C TYR A 109 4.44 6.79 18.04
N SER A 110 3.51 5.86 17.80
CA SER A 110 3.70 4.47 18.20
C SER A 110 4.97 3.90 17.59
N SER A 111 5.71 3.16 18.41
CA SER A 111 6.92 2.46 18.00
C SER A 111 6.60 1.29 17.08
N MET A 112 7.59 0.88 16.29
CA MET A 112 7.48 -0.31 15.44
C MET A 112 7.11 -1.56 16.24
N GLY A 113 7.68 -1.70 17.45
CA GLY A 113 7.41 -2.83 18.32
C GLY A 113 5.95 -2.91 18.77
N GLU A 114 5.29 -1.78 19.00
CA GLU A 114 3.87 -1.73 19.33
C GLU A 114 2.99 -2.12 18.14
N LEU A 115 3.30 -1.61 16.95
CA LEU A 115 2.53 -1.85 15.71
C LEU A 115 2.57 -3.32 15.26
N ILE A 116 3.68 -4.02 15.50
CA ILE A 116 3.83 -5.46 15.17
C ILE A 116 3.42 -6.39 16.31
N SER A 117 3.11 -5.84 17.49
CA SER A 117 2.69 -6.65 18.63
C SER A 117 1.25 -7.14 18.47
N GLU A 118 0.93 -8.24 19.15
CA GLU A 118 -0.44 -8.77 19.23
C GLU A 118 -1.43 -7.81 19.92
N LYS A 119 -0.94 -6.72 20.53
CA LYS A 119 -1.77 -5.69 21.17
C LYS A 119 -2.31 -4.67 20.18
N CYS A 120 -1.80 -4.67 18.94
CA CYS A 120 -2.31 -3.78 17.92
C CYS A 120 -3.56 -4.42 17.29
N ASP A 121 -4.71 -3.81 17.53
CA ASP A 121 -6.00 -4.28 17.01
C ASP A 121 -6.13 -3.95 15.52
N TRP A 122 -5.53 -4.81 14.69
CA TRP A 122 -5.64 -4.76 13.24
C TRP A 122 -7.00 -5.32 12.80
N ILE A 123 -7.73 -4.53 12.01
CA ILE A 123 -9.05 -4.86 11.47
C ILE A 123 -8.94 -4.96 9.95
N GLU A 124 -9.41 -6.06 9.37
CA GLU A 124 -9.46 -6.22 7.91
C GLU A 124 -10.49 -5.25 7.31
N ILE A 125 -10.03 -4.28 6.51
CA ILE A 125 -10.89 -3.32 5.82
C ILE A 125 -11.03 -3.62 4.33
N LEU A 126 -10.08 -4.37 3.76
CA LEU A 126 -10.16 -4.95 2.42
C LEU A 126 -9.86 -6.44 2.53
N THR A 127 -10.89 -7.26 2.33
CA THR A 127 -10.74 -8.71 2.26
C THR A 127 -9.90 -9.12 1.06
N GLN A 128 -9.30 -10.30 1.15
CA GLN A 128 -8.43 -10.82 0.09
C GLN A 128 -9.08 -10.75 -1.30
N SER A 129 -8.52 -9.89 -2.15
CA SER A 129 -9.06 -9.51 -3.45
C SER A 129 -8.01 -9.72 -4.54
N GLY A 130 -8.47 -10.07 -5.75
CA GLY A 130 -7.60 -10.26 -6.91
C GLY A 130 -7.11 -8.94 -7.49
N LEU A 131 -5.89 -8.92 -8.03
CA LEU A 131 -5.31 -7.78 -8.72
C LEU A 131 -5.14 -8.08 -10.21
N LYS A 132 -5.27 -7.03 -11.03
CA LYS A 132 -4.84 -7.02 -12.42
C LYS A 132 -3.46 -6.38 -12.49
N GLY A 133 -2.56 -6.96 -13.27
CA GLY A 133 -1.27 -6.36 -13.60
C GLY A 133 -1.41 -5.13 -14.49
N ASP A 134 -0.44 -4.21 -14.40
CA ASP A 134 -0.39 -2.98 -15.20
C ASP A 134 -1.68 -2.15 -15.12
N SER A 135 -2.28 -2.07 -13.93
CA SER A 135 -3.61 -1.50 -13.75
C SER A 135 -3.76 -0.81 -12.39
N GLN A 136 -4.58 0.24 -12.35
CA GLN A 136 -5.17 0.73 -11.10
C GLN A 136 -6.24 -0.24 -10.63
N ASN A 137 -6.10 -0.74 -9.41
CA ASN A 137 -7.06 -1.64 -8.78
C ASN A 137 -7.78 -0.88 -7.67
N LEU A 138 -8.93 -0.30 -8.02
CA LEU A 138 -9.73 0.54 -7.13
C LEU A 138 -10.73 -0.30 -6.33
N PHE A 139 -10.62 -0.24 -5.01
CA PHE A 139 -11.51 -0.91 -4.07
C PHE A 139 -12.29 0.11 -3.24
N THR A 140 -13.61 -0.06 -3.12
CA THR A 140 -14.44 0.74 -2.22
C THR A 140 -14.43 0.11 -0.83
N ILE A 141 -14.18 0.92 0.20
CA ILE A 141 -14.14 0.48 1.59
C ILE A 141 -15.41 0.95 2.30
N ASN A 142 -16.11 0.02 2.93
CA ASN A 142 -17.37 0.27 3.62
C ASN A 142 -17.14 0.23 5.15
N ASP A 143 -16.24 1.07 5.62
CA ASP A 143 -15.97 1.31 7.04
C ASP A 143 -16.00 2.83 7.31
N ASP A 144 -16.51 3.21 8.47
CA ASP A 144 -16.65 4.60 8.92
C ASP A 144 -15.72 4.93 10.10
N GLN A 145 -14.92 3.97 10.56
CA GLN A 145 -13.90 4.16 11.58
C GLN A 145 -12.75 5.04 11.06
N VAL A 146 -12.12 5.73 12.00
CA VAL A 146 -10.95 6.58 11.74
C VAL A 146 -9.70 5.76 11.99
N PHE A 147 -8.89 5.58 10.95
CA PHE A 147 -7.65 4.82 11.03
C PHE A 147 -6.43 5.73 10.99
N THR A 148 -5.30 5.24 11.52
CA THR A 148 -4.01 5.95 11.49
C THR A 148 -2.92 5.16 10.78
N HIS A 149 -3.05 3.82 10.71
CA HIS A 149 -2.09 2.95 10.05
C HIS A 149 -2.79 1.92 9.18
N LEU A 150 -2.07 1.46 8.16
CA LEU A 150 -2.45 0.37 7.28
C LEU A 150 -1.37 -0.71 7.26
N ARG A 151 -1.81 -1.95 7.06
CA ARG A 151 -0.97 -3.08 6.70
C ARG A 151 -1.50 -3.63 5.39
N LEU A 152 -0.72 -3.41 4.33
CA LEU A 152 -0.89 -4.02 3.01
C LEU A 152 -0.25 -5.41 3.01
#